data_AF-A0A2N1UQM0-F1
#
_entry.id   AF-A0A2N1UQM0-F1
#
_cell.length_a   1.000
_cell.length_b   1.000
_cell.length_c   1.000
_cell.angle_alpha   90.00
_cell.angle_beta   90.00
_cell.angle_gamma   90.00
#
_symmetry.space_group_name_H-M   'P 1'
#
loop_
_entity.id
_entity.type
_entity.pdbx_description
1 polymer ?
#
loop_
_entity_poly.entity_id
_entity_poly.type
_entity_poly.pdbx_seq_one_letter_code
_entity_poly.pdbx_strand_id
1 'polypeptide(L)'
;MAREILVAALNTHNLYRIGLALHAYADTWAHQNFSGDAEAQNALDASSAFPAAGHLQAMKNPDNPRLVWIDGRLKEAFREIRNADRFVKAATMIYRFLCTYNRRPFSDEAFVTDRLGELWREKRAAGGRALGDSTARASDYIIDFDVPPYSPEVWAMNAGGVANARFSPPDPWRTGYDRFAWLKDAATKASSAFGNSRGRIPESGYLGSAFERWNLAVAQHREYCYSLFRQRGKT
;
A
#
# COMPACT_ATOMS: atom_id res chain seq x y z
N MET A 1 13.37 -4.65 12.31
CA MET A 1 13.50 -3.21 11.99
C MET A 1 12.14 -2.56 11.77
N ALA A 2 11.28 -3.07 10.87
CA ALA A 2 9.93 -2.53 10.69
C ALA A 2 9.10 -2.44 11.99
N ARG A 3 9.15 -3.46 12.85
CA ARG A 3 8.51 -3.41 14.20
C ARG A 3 8.97 -2.22 15.04
N GLU A 4 10.26 -1.94 15.05
CA GLU A 4 10.85 -0.85 15.86
C GLU A 4 10.47 0.51 15.30
N ILE A 5 10.47 0.64 13.97
CA ILE A 5 9.96 1.83 13.27
C ILE A 5 8.48 2.07 13.59
N LEU A 6 7.66 1.00 13.62
CA LEU A 6 6.26 1.10 14.01
C LEU A 6 6.08 1.54 15.47
N VAL A 7 6.80 0.93 16.41
CA VAL A 7 6.75 1.34 17.83
C VAL A 7 7.18 2.80 18.00
N ALA A 8 8.25 3.22 17.32
CA ALA A 8 8.71 4.61 17.36
C ALA A 8 7.67 5.56 16.77
N ALA A 9 7.01 5.18 15.67
CA ALA A 9 5.95 5.99 15.07
C ALA A 9 4.73 6.11 15.99
N LEU A 10 4.32 5.04 16.67
CA LEU A 10 3.22 5.07 17.66
C LEU A 10 3.52 6.08 18.77
N ASN A 11 4.75 6.12 19.29
CA ASN A 11 5.16 7.05 20.33
C ASN A 11 5.17 8.53 19.90
N THR A 12 5.06 8.82 18.59
CA THR A 12 4.97 10.22 18.11
C THR A 12 3.57 10.79 18.23
N HIS A 13 2.55 9.94 18.43
CA HIS A 13 1.13 10.31 18.35
C HIS A 13 0.72 11.00 17.04
N ASN A 14 1.57 10.96 16.01
CA ASN A 14 1.31 11.56 14.71
C ASN A 14 0.71 10.50 13.77
N LEU A 15 -0.58 10.66 13.43
CA LEU A 15 -1.32 9.70 12.61
C LEU A 15 -0.69 9.45 11.24
N TYR A 16 -0.07 10.46 10.60
CA TYR A 16 0.62 10.26 9.33
C TYR A 16 1.86 9.37 9.50
N ARG A 17 2.67 9.60 10.54
CA ARG A 17 3.83 8.75 10.82
C ARG A 17 3.41 7.33 11.19
N ILE A 18 2.33 7.18 11.96
CA ILE A 18 1.75 5.88 12.32
C ILE A 18 1.28 5.15 11.05
N GLY A 19 0.52 5.82 10.17
CA GLY A 19 0.05 5.25 8.91
C GLY A 19 1.19 4.80 8.00
N LEU A 20 2.23 5.62 7.83
CA LEU A 20 3.43 5.26 7.06
C LEU A 20 4.12 4.01 7.63
N ALA A 21 4.27 3.94 8.95
CA ALA A 21 4.93 2.82 9.60
C ALA A 21 4.10 1.53 9.56
N LEU A 22 2.77 1.65 9.70
CA LEU A 22 1.84 0.51 9.56
C LEU A 22 1.89 -0.07 8.15
N HIS A 23 1.89 0.80 7.13
CA HIS A 23 2.02 0.38 5.73
C HIS A 23 3.34 -0.36 5.50
N ALA A 24 4.47 0.24 5.85
CA ALA A 24 5.78 -0.40 5.72
C ALA A 24 5.88 -1.70 6.52
N TYR A 25 5.22 -1.80 7.68
CA TYR A 25 5.16 -3.04 8.46
C TYR A 25 4.36 -4.12 7.72
N ALA A 26 3.20 -3.79 7.14
CA ALA A 26 2.41 -4.70 6.34
C ALA A 26 3.19 -5.22 5.11
N ASP A 27 3.96 -4.35 4.45
CA ASP A 27 4.78 -4.72 3.29
C ASP A 27 5.82 -5.79 3.62
N THR A 28 6.31 -5.87 4.86
CA THR A 28 7.22 -6.95 5.28
C THR A 28 6.60 -8.35 5.19
N TRP A 29 5.27 -8.44 5.16
CA TRP A 29 4.53 -9.68 4.97
C TRP A 29 4.16 -9.91 3.50
N ALA A 30 3.69 -8.87 2.80
CA ALA A 30 3.29 -8.98 1.40
C ALA A 30 4.50 -9.29 0.50
N HIS A 31 5.60 -8.54 0.70
CA HIS A 31 6.78 -8.53 -0.17
C HIS A 31 7.91 -9.43 0.36
N GLN A 32 7.57 -10.52 1.04
CA GLN A 32 8.57 -11.51 1.47
C GLN A 32 9.43 -11.95 0.28
N ASN A 33 10.75 -11.99 0.49
CA ASN A 33 11.77 -12.34 -0.50
C ASN A 33 11.91 -11.34 -1.66
N PHE A 34 11.43 -10.11 -1.50
CA PHE A 34 11.82 -8.99 -2.35
C PHE A 34 12.70 -8.01 -1.56
N SER A 35 13.67 -7.40 -2.25
CA SER A 35 14.34 -6.18 -1.79
C SER A 35 13.74 -4.96 -2.48
N GLY A 36 13.95 -3.76 -1.94
CA GLY A 36 13.50 -2.53 -2.61
C GLY A 36 14.33 -2.16 -3.85
N ASP A 37 15.47 -2.82 -4.06
CA ASP A 37 16.48 -2.47 -5.04
C ASP A 37 16.37 -3.28 -6.34
N ALA A 38 17.11 -2.87 -7.36
CA ALA A 38 17.26 -3.61 -8.61
C ALA A 38 18.32 -4.70 -8.45
N GLU A 39 17.89 -5.92 -8.11
CA GLU A 39 18.80 -7.02 -7.75
C GLU A 39 18.36 -8.34 -8.37
N ALA A 40 19.33 -9.21 -8.67
CA ALA A 40 19.08 -10.51 -9.29
C ALA A 40 18.13 -11.41 -8.45
N GLN A 41 18.12 -11.26 -7.13
CA GLN A 41 17.21 -12.00 -6.24
C GLN A 41 15.73 -11.66 -6.44
N ASN A 42 15.42 -10.52 -7.04
CA ASN A 42 14.06 -10.12 -7.38
C ASN A 42 13.59 -10.70 -8.72
N ALA A 43 14.48 -11.32 -9.50
CA ALA A 43 14.17 -11.83 -10.83
C ALA A 43 13.26 -13.07 -10.75
N LEU A 44 12.06 -12.95 -11.31
CA LEU A 44 11.10 -14.04 -11.48
C LEU A 44 11.18 -14.67 -12.88
N ASP A 45 11.53 -13.87 -13.88
CA ASP A 45 11.62 -14.29 -15.27
C ASP A 45 12.77 -13.55 -15.96
N ALA A 46 13.77 -14.31 -16.40
CA ALA A 46 14.95 -13.79 -17.10
C ALA A 46 14.61 -13.18 -18.46
N SER A 47 13.47 -13.53 -19.05
CA SER A 47 12.97 -12.98 -20.32
C SER A 47 12.07 -11.75 -20.15
N SER A 48 11.82 -11.33 -18.90
CA SER A 48 10.96 -10.19 -18.62
C SER A 48 11.53 -8.89 -19.17
N ALA A 49 10.68 -8.10 -19.83
CA ALA A 49 11.03 -6.74 -20.27
C ALA A 49 11.15 -5.73 -19.10
N PHE A 50 10.81 -6.15 -17.88
CA PHE A 50 10.89 -5.30 -16.69
C PHE A 50 12.15 -5.61 -15.87
N PRO A 51 12.81 -4.60 -15.30
CA PRO A 51 13.93 -4.82 -14.41
C PRO A 51 13.48 -5.59 -13.15
N ALA A 52 14.39 -6.36 -12.57
CA ALA A 52 14.21 -7.05 -11.29
C ALA A 52 14.31 -6.05 -10.11
N ALA A 53 13.51 -4.98 -10.15
CA ALA A 53 13.42 -3.97 -9.10
C ALA A 53 12.19 -4.26 -8.24
N GLY A 54 12.40 -4.61 -6.97
CA GLY A 54 11.32 -5.04 -6.09
C GLY A 54 10.43 -6.11 -6.70
N HIS A 55 9.13 -5.98 -6.51
CA HIS A 55 8.15 -6.92 -7.05
C HIS A 55 7.67 -6.56 -8.47
N LEU A 56 8.40 -5.73 -9.22
CA LEU A 56 7.94 -5.23 -10.51
C LEU A 56 7.62 -6.36 -11.50
N GLN A 57 8.49 -7.36 -11.60
CA GLN A 57 8.24 -8.55 -12.44
C GLN A 57 7.05 -9.40 -11.94
N ALA A 58 6.75 -9.35 -10.63
CA ALA A 58 5.59 -10.01 -10.01
C ALA A 58 4.29 -9.22 -10.20
N MET A 59 4.36 -7.98 -10.70
CA MET A 59 3.22 -7.07 -10.84
C MET A 59 2.49 -6.92 -9.49
N LYS A 60 1.16 -7.08 -9.48
CA LYS A 60 0.31 -6.98 -8.29
C LYS A 60 0.23 -8.26 -7.48
N ASN A 61 0.95 -9.30 -7.88
CA ASN A 61 0.79 -10.61 -7.25
C ASN A 61 0.99 -10.55 -5.74
N PRO A 62 2.04 -9.94 -5.17
CA PRO A 62 2.17 -9.87 -3.72
C PRO A 62 1.18 -8.92 -3.04
N ASP A 63 0.59 -7.97 -3.77
CA ASP A 63 -0.31 -6.95 -3.23
C ASP A 63 -1.78 -7.36 -3.22
N ASN A 64 -2.15 -8.42 -3.93
CA ASN A 64 -3.55 -8.87 -3.97
C ASN A 64 -3.80 -9.91 -2.86
N PRO A 65 -4.50 -9.57 -1.77
CA PRO A 65 -4.73 -10.50 -0.66
C PRO A 65 -5.50 -11.77 -1.05
N ARG A 66 -6.28 -11.73 -2.15
CA ARG A 66 -7.07 -12.87 -2.65
C ARG A 66 -6.28 -13.83 -3.54
N LEU A 67 -5.05 -13.50 -3.88
CA LEU A 67 -4.28 -14.28 -4.85
C LEU A 67 -3.53 -15.44 -4.18
N VAL A 68 -3.57 -16.59 -4.86
CA VAL A 68 -2.61 -17.69 -4.69
C VAL A 68 -1.75 -17.75 -5.94
N TRP A 69 -0.43 -17.73 -5.80
CA TRP A 69 0.50 -17.68 -6.92
C TRP A 69 1.79 -18.46 -6.64
N ILE A 70 2.56 -18.74 -7.69
CA ILE A 70 3.83 -19.47 -7.58
C ILE A 70 5.00 -18.48 -7.68
N ASP A 71 5.85 -18.48 -6.67
CA ASP A 71 7.14 -17.79 -6.65
C ASP A 71 8.26 -18.78 -6.97
N GLY A 72 8.69 -18.81 -8.23
CA GLY A 72 9.72 -19.72 -8.73
C GLY A 72 11.11 -19.52 -8.12
N ARG A 73 11.32 -18.44 -7.36
CA ARG A 73 12.59 -18.16 -6.66
C ARG A 73 12.73 -18.98 -5.38
N LEU A 74 11.62 -19.53 -4.87
CA LEU A 74 11.58 -20.25 -3.61
C LEU A 74 11.71 -21.76 -3.83
N LYS A 75 12.13 -22.47 -2.77
CA LYS A 75 12.17 -23.94 -2.77
C LYS A 75 10.76 -24.50 -2.98
N GLU A 76 10.68 -25.70 -3.55
CA GLU A 76 9.41 -26.35 -3.92
C GLU A 76 8.36 -26.35 -2.79
N ALA A 77 8.77 -26.62 -1.55
CA ALA A 77 7.88 -26.63 -0.39
C ALA A 77 7.28 -25.25 -0.01
N PHE A 78 7.82 -24.16 -0.55
CA PHE A 78 7.44 -22.77 -0.22
C PHE A 78 7.06 -21.92 -1.44
N ARG A 79 7.11 -22.49 -2.66
CA ARG A 79 6.83 -21.74 -3.90
C ARG A 79 5.37 -21.30 -4.01
N GLU A 80 4.44 -22.03 -3.41
CA GLU A 80 3.03 -21.63 -3.41
C GLU A 80 2.79 -20.56 -2.34
N ILE A 81 2.48 -19.36 -2.80
CA ILE A 81 2.19 -18.21 -1.96
C ILE A 81 0.69 -18.00 -1.89
N ARG A 82 0.14 -18.08 -0.67
CA ARG A 82 -1.25 -17.71 -0.35
C ARG A 82 -1.25 -16.37 0.36
N ASN A 83 -1.62 -15.31 -0.34
CA ASN A 83 -1.51 -13.96 0.24
C ASN A 83 -2.46 -13.77 1.43
N ALA A 84 -3.66 -14.35 1.41
CA ALA A 84 -4.58 -14.26 2.54
C ALA A 84 -3.92 -14.69 3.86
N ASP A 85 -3.11 -15.75 3.87
CA ASP A 85 -2.40 -16.20 5.07
C ASP A 85 -1.36 -15.18 5.55
N ARG A 86 -0.65 -14.52 4.62
CA ARG A 86 0.33 -13.47 4.94
C ARG A 86 -0.36 -12.22 5.48
N PHE A 87 -1.43 -11.79 4.84
CA PHE A 87 -2.18 -10.58 5.19
C PHE A 87 -2.92 -10.74 6.52
N VAL A 88 -3.52 -11.91 6.81
CA VAL A 88 -4.13 -12.20 8.12
C VAL A 88 -3.10 -12.12 9.23
N LYS A 89 -1.92 -12.71 9.04
CA LYS A 89 -0.83 -12.63 10.04
C LYS A 89 -0.37 -11.18 10.25
N ALA A 90 -0.22 -10.41 9.18
CA ALA A 90 0.11 -8.99 9.26
C ALA A 90 -0.95 -8.20 10.03
N ALA A 91 -2.23 -8.38 9.68
CA ALA A 91 -3.38 -7.72 10.29
C ALA A 91 -3.49 -8.06 11.77
N THR A 92 -3.29 -9.33 12.15
CA THR A 92 -3.28 -9.78 13.55
C THR A 92 -2.22 -9.03 14.36
N MET A 93 -1.00 -8.92 13.82
CA MET A 93 0.06 -8.20 14.52
C MET A 93 -0.21 -6.69 14.59
N ILE A 94 -0.69 -6.08 13.50
CA ILE A 94 -1.09 -4.66 13.48
C ILE A 94 -2.19 -4.39 14.51
N TYR A 95 -3.21 -5.25 14.57
CA TYR A 95 -4.29 -5.18 15.53
C TYR A 95 -3.76 -5.13 16.97
N ARG A 96 -2.87 -6.06 17.30
CA ARG A 96 -2.25 -6.13 18.63
C ARG A 96 -1.40 -4.89 18.96
N PHE A 97 -0.64 -4.36 17.99
CA PHE A 97 0.11 -3.11 18.19
C PHE A 97 -0.84 -1.94 18.50
N LEU A 98 -1.91 -1.80 17.73
CA LEU A 98 -2.89 -0.73 17.90
C LEU A 98 -3.67 -0.86 19.21
N CYS A 99 -4.10 -2.06 19.58
CA CYS A 99 -4.76 -2.31 20.86
C CYS A 99 -3.83 -2.00 22.04
N THR A 100 -2.57 -2.46 21.98
CA THR A 100 -1.57 -2.15 23.01
C THR A 100 -1.36 -0.65 23.16
N TYR A 101 -1.17 0.07 22.04
CA TYR A 101 -1.01 1.52 22.03
C TYR A 101 -2.22 2.25 22.62
N ASN A 102 -3.43 1.78 22.33
CA ASN A 102 -4.68 2.33 22.87
C ASN A 102 -5.06 1.78 24.26
N ARG A 103 -4.21 0.94 24.88
CA ARG A 103 -4.49 0.26 26.16
C ARG A 103 -5.82 -0.53 26.16
N ARG A 104 -6.13 -1.15 25.03
CA ARG A 104 -7.31 -2.00 24.84
C ARG A 104 -6.94 -3.49 24.95
N PRO A 105 -7.85 -4.34 25.47
CA PRO A 105 -7.67 -5.79 25.42
C PRO A 105 -7.80 -6.31 23.97
N PHE A 106 -7.44 -7.58 23.76
CA PHE A 106 -7.54 -8.27 22.46
C PHE A 106 -8.81 -9.14 22.33
N SER A 107 -9.84 -8.88 23.14
CA SER A 107 -11.04 -9.73 23.26
C SER A 107 -11.82 -9.91 21.96
N ASP A 108 -11.71 -8.94 21.06
CA ASP A 108 -12.38 -8.86 19.76
C ASP A 108 -11.44 -9.16 18.58
N GLU A 109 -10.21 -9.60 18.84
CA GLU A 109 -9.22 -9.89 17.78
C GLU A 109 -9.77 -10.85 16.73
N ALA A 110 -10.33 -11.99 17.15
CA ALA A 110 -10.88 -13.00 16.26
C ALA A 110 -11.99 -12.42 15.36
N PHE A 111 -12.90 -11.61 15.91
CA PHE A 111 -13.99 -11.00 15.11
C PHE A 111 -13.45 -10.08 14.02
N VAL A 112 -12.34 -9.39 14.26
CA VAL A 112 -11.71 -8.51 13.27
C VAL A 112 -10.88 -9.31 12.26
N THR A 113 -9.98 -10.16 12.74
CA THR A 113 -9.01 -10.86 11.87
C THR A 113 -9.63 -12.00 11.08
N ASP A 114 -10.61 -12.70 11.65
CA ASP A 114 -11.29 -13.79 10.96
C ASP A 114 -12.17 -13.23 9.84
N ARG A 115 -12.89 -12.12 10.08
CA ARG A 115 -13.68 -11.46 9.04
C ARG A 115 -12.81 -10.96 7.89
N LEU A 116 -11.65 -10.36 8.18
CA LEU A 116 -10.67 -10.00 7.15
C LEU A 116 -10.17 -11.25 6.40
N GLY A 117 -9.91 -12.34 7.13
CA GLY A 117 -9.51 -13.62 6.55
C GLY A 117 -10.54 -14.20 5.61
N GLU A 118 -11.82 -14.16 5.96
CA GLU A 118 -12.94 -14.55 5.10
C GLU A 118 -12.95 -13.74 3.81
N LEU A 119 -12.93 -12.41 3.90
CA LEU A 119 -12.92 -11.52 2.73
C LEU A 119 -11.75 -11.75 1.77
N TRP A 120 -10.60 -12.18 2.31
CA TRP A 120 -9.41 -12.47 1.52
C TRP A 120 -9.35 -13.90 1.00
N ARG A 121 -10.07 -14.85 1.61
CA ARG A 121 -10.14 -16.25 1.14
C ARG A 121 -11.34 -16.50 0.22
N GLU A 122 -12.38 -15.68 0.31
CA GLU A 122 -13.58 -15.80 -0.52
C GLU A 122 -13.24 -15.72 -2.02
N LYS A 123 -13.36 -16.86 -2.70
CA LYS A 123 -13.39 -16.92 -4.16
C LYS A 123 -14.81 -16.60 -4.63
N ARG A 124 -15.09 -15.34 -5.01
CA ARG A 124 -16.32 -15.10 -5.80
C ARG A 124 -16.18 -15.83 -7.14
N ALA A 125 -17.24 -16.56 -7.51
CA ALA A 125 -17.25 -17.60 -8.53
C ALA A 125 -16.61 -17.16 -9.86
N ALA A 126 -15.89 -18.11 -10.47
CA ALA A 126 -15.31 -18.03 -11.79
C ALA A 126 -16.38 -17.65 -12.83
N GLY A 127 -16.29 -16.44 -13.38
CA GLY A 127 -17.22 -15.94 -14.40
C GLY A 127 -17.14 -14.44 -14.63
N GLY A 128 -16.74 -13.66 -13.62
CA GLY A 128 -16.42 -12.24 -13.77
C GLY A 128 -14.96 -12.05 -14.19
N ARG A 129 -14.71 -11.37 -15.31
CA ARG A 129 -13.36 -10.95 -15.71
C ARG A 129 -12.69 -10.24 -14.53
N ALA A 130 -11.41 -10.52 -14.27
CA ALA A 130 -10.58 -9.92 -13.22
C ALA A 130 -10.41 -8.37 -13.31
N LEU A 131 -11.12 -7.73 -14.23
CA LEU A 131 -11.27 -6.28 -14.34
C LEU A 131 -12.54 -5.88 -13.54
N GLY A 132 -12.41 -5.80 -12.21
CA GLY A 132 -13.53 -5.47 -11.31
C GLY A 132 -13.33 -5.84 -9.82
N ASP A 133 -12.26 -6.56 -9.48
CA ASP A 133 -11.98 -7.05 -8.11
C ASP A 133 -11.62 -5.93 -7.11
N SER A 134 -11.06 -4.82 -7.55
CA SER A 134 -10.74 -3.68 -6.67
C SER A 134 -11.98 -3.01 -6.09
N THR A 135 -12.99 -2.78 -6.93
CA THR A 135 -14.28 -2.18 -6.54
C THR A 135 -15.00 -3.05 -5.54
N ALA A 136 -15.17 -4.33 -5.86
CA ALA A 136 -15.86 -5.28 -4.98
C ALA A 136 -15.17 -5.37 -3.62
N ARG A 137 -13.84 -5.48 -3.59
CA ARG A 137 -13.07 -5.53 -2.35
C ARG A 137 -13.21 -4.25 -1.53
N ALA A 138 -13.18 -3.09 -2.18
CA ALA A 138 -13.35 -1.82 -1.49
C ALA A 138 -14.77 -1.64 -0.93
N SER A 139 -15.81 -2.13 -1.64
CA SER A 139 -17.18 -2.22 -1.12
C SER A 139 -17.29 -3.15 0.08
N ASP A 140 -16.62 -4.31 0.06
CA ASP A 140 -16.62 -5.23 1.20
C ASP A 140 -16.06 -4.54 2.46
N TYR A 141 -15.00 -3.72 2.34
CA TYR A 141 -14.48 -2.94 3.47
C TYR A 141 -15.44 -1.85 3.97
N ILE A 142 -16.16 -1.19 3.07
CA ILE A 142 -17.17 -0.19 3.45
C ILE A 142 -18.31 -0.86 4.21
N ILE A 143 -18.78 -2.02 3.73
CA ILE A 143 -19.91 -2.74 4.32
C ILE A 143 -19.54 -3.36 5.67
N ASP A 144 -18.40 -4.06 5.75
CA ASP A 144 -18.06 -4.86 6.93
C ASP A 144 -17.35 -4.06 8.03
N PHE A 145 -16.67 -2.97 7.67
CA PHE A 145 -15.83 -2.20 8.60
C PHE A 145 -16.16 -0.71 8.64
N ASP A 146 -17.22 -0.28 7.96
CA ASP A 146 -17.65 1.13 7.89
C ASP A 146 -16.51 2.07 7.46
N VAL A 147 -15.63 1.58 6.58
CA VAL A 147 -14.53 2.38 6.04
C VAL A 147 -15.14 3.44 5.12
N PRO A 148 -14.89 4.75 5.32
CA PRO A 148 -15.45 5.77 4.43
C PRO A 148 -14.96 5.58 2.98
N PRO A 149 -15.82 5.75 1.97
CA PRO A 149 -15.40 5.67 0.58
C PRO A 149 -14.40 6.78 0.26
N TYR A 150 -13.39 6.46 -0.55
CA TYR A 150 -12.45 7.45 -1.04
C TYR A 150 -13.14 8.44 -1.99
N SER A 151 -13.06 9.74 -1.67
CA SER A 151 -13.44 10.82 -2.58
C SER A 151 -12.19 11.61 -3.00
N PRO A 152 -11.82 11.59 -4.30
CA PRO A 152 -10.73 12.40 -4.84
C PRO A 152 -10.88 13.89 -4.56
N GLU A 153 -12.11 14.40 -4.59
CA GLU A 153 -12.43 15.82 -4.40
C GLU A 153 -12.21 16.22 -2.95
N VAL A 154 -12.75 15.45 -2.00
CA VAL A 154 -12.54 15.68 -0.57
C VAL A 154 -11.05 15.58 -0.22
N TRP A 155 -10.35 14.59 -0.78
CA TRP A 155 -8.90 14.46 -0.60
C TRP A 155 -8.16 15.68 -1.14
N ALA A 156 -8.47 16.12 -2.36
CA ALA A 156 -7.82 17.26 -2.99
C ALA A 156 -8.05 18.55 -2.20
N MET A 157 -9.28 18.79 -1.73
CA MET A 157 -9.60 19.94 -0.88
C MET A 157 -8.81 19.91 0.44
N ASN A 158 -8.78 18.77 1.12
CA ASN A 158 -8.01 18.60 2.36
C ASN A 158 -6.49 18.77 2.14
N ALA A 159 -6.01 18.41 0.95
CA ALA A 159 -4.63 18.60 0.53
C ALA A 159 -4.30 20.06 0.16
N GLY A 160 -5.25 20.99 0.26
CA GLY A 160 -5.06 22.38 -0.14
C GLY A 160 -5.20 22.63 -1.64
N GLY A 161 -5.69 21.64 -2.37
CA GLY A 161 -5.85 21.66 -3.82
C GLY A 161 -7.11 22.36 -4.27
N VAL A 162 -7.05 22.90 -5.50
CA VAL A 162 -8.22 23.40 -6.23
C VAL A 162 -8.49 22.45 -7.39
N ALA A 163 -9.69 21.85 -7.40
CA ALA A 163 -10.12 20.97 -8.48
C ALA A 163 -10.40 21.80 -9.75
N ASN A 164 -9.99 21.31 -10.92
CA ASN A 164 -10.39 21.90 -12.19
C ASN A 164 -11.85 21.53 -12.49
N ALA A 165 -12.73 22.52 -12.70
CA ALA A 165 -14.18 22.38 -12.86
C ALA A 165 -14.67 21.49 -14.03
N ARG A 166 -13.75 20.91 -14.83
CA ARG A 166 -14.06 20.09 -16.02
C ARG A 166 -13.82 18.59 -15.86
N PHE A 167 -13.44 18.13 -14.67
CA PHE A 167 -13.21 16.70 -14.48
C PHE A 167 -14.50 15.99 -14.08
N SER A 168 -14.92 15.04 -14.93
CA SER A 168 -15.67 13.89 -14.43
C SER A 168 -14.79 13.21 -13.36
N PRO A 169 -15.34 12.85 -12.19
CA PRO A 169 -14.59 12.16 -11.17
C PRO A 169 -13.95 10.93 -11.84
N PRO A 170 -12.61 10.74 -11.76
CA PRO A 170 -12.03 9.48 -12.16
C PRO A 170 -12.74 8.40 -11.34
N ASP A 171 -13.12 7.30 -11.99
CA ASP A 171 -13.74 6.16 -11.32
C ASP A 171 -13.01 5.92 -9.99
N PRO A 172 -13.68 6.16 -8.83
CA PRO A 172 -13.07 6.05 -7.50
C PRO A 172 -12.43 4.69 -7.26
N TRP A 173 -12.81 3.71 -8.10
CA TRP A 173 -12.45 2.31 -7.99
C TRP A 173 -11.35 1.88 -8.96
N ARG A 174 -10.78 2.80 -9.76
CA ARG A 174 -9.68 2.54 -10.69
C ARG A 174 -8.34 2.44 -9.97
N THR A 175 -8.18 1.42 -9.13
CA THR A 175 -6.93 1.11 -8.44
C THR A 175 -6.24 -0.05 -9.14
N GLY A 176 -5.30 0.29 -10.04
CA GLY A 176 -4.52 -0.75 -10.69
C GLY A 176 -3.33 -0.25 -11.48
N TYR A 177 -2.17 -0.85 -11.21
CA TYR A 177 -1.08 -0.98 -12.19
C TYR A 177 -1.56 -1.75 -13.42
N ASP A 178 -1.68 -1.05 -14.54
CA ASP A 178 -1.80 -1.62 -15.87
C ASP A 178 -0.43 -1.48 -16.54
N ARG A 179 0.07 -2.55 -17.18
CA ARG A 179 1.35 -2.56 -17.88
C ARG A 179 1.40 -1.43 -18.92
N PHE A 180 0.29 -1.21 -19.62
CA PHE A 180 0.19 -0.13 -20.60
C PHE A 180 0.12 1.25 -19.93
N ALA A 181 -0.53 1.36 -18.76
CA ALA A 181 -0.57 2.60 -18.00
C ALA A 181 0.81 2.98 -17.43
N TRP A 182 1.60 2.02 -16.93
CA TRP A 182 2.96 2.29 -16.46
C TRP A 182 3.90 2.67 -17.61
N LEU A 183 3.85 1.93 -18.73
CA LEU A 183 4.67 2.26 -19.92
C LEU A 183 4.30 3.65 -20.45
N LYS A 184 3.01 3.96 -20.49
CA LYS A 184 2.49 5.28 -20.86
C LYS A 184 2.95 6.34 -19.86
N ASP A 185 2.79 6.14 -18.56
CA ASP A 185 3.20 7.12 -17.54
C ASP A 185 4.73 7.34 -17.54
N ALA A 186 5.54 6.30 -17.77
CA ALA A 186 6.99 6.42 -17.92
C ALA A 186 7.35 7.22 -19.17
N ALA A 187 6.71 6.93 -20.31
CA ALA A 187 6.88 7.70 -21.55
C ALA A 187 6.36 9.15 -21.43
N THR A 188 5.28 9.37 -20.69
CA THR A 188 4.68 10.70 -20.45
C THR A 188 5.54 11.51 -19.47
N LYS A 189 6.16 10.88 -18.47
CA LYS A 189 7.15 11.54 -17.60
C LYS A 189 8.44 11.89 -18.34
N ALA A 190 8.87 11.05 -19.29
CA ALA A 190 10.00 11.35 -20.17
C ALA A 190 9.69 12.45 -21.20
N SER A 191 8.40 12.67 -21.51
CA SER A 191 7.92 13.74 -22.39
C SER A 191 7.14 14.78 -21.58
N SER A 192 7.86 15.63 -20.85
CA SER A 192 7.35 16.68 -19.95
C SER A 192 6.37 17.71 -20.55
N ALA A 193 5.91 17.53 -21.81
CA ALA A 193 4.99 18.41 -22.52
C ALA A 193 3.49 18.02 -22.43
N PHE A 194 3.14 16.81 -21.98
CA PHE A 194 1.75 16.30 -22.05
C PHE A 194 1.14 15.82 -20.73
N GLY A 195 1.68 16.26 -19.59
CA GLY A 195 1.10 15.96 -18.28
C GLY A 195 -0.28 16.60 -18.11
N ASN A 196 -1.35 15.82 -18.21
CA ASN A 196 -2.70 16.27 -17.82
C ASN A 196 -2.68 16.59 -16.31
N SER A 197 -2.64 17.88 -15.98
CA SER A 197 -2.72 18.35 -14.60
C SER A 197 -4.15 18.12 -14.07
N ARG A 198 -4.28 17.28 -13.04
CA ARG A 198 -5.56 16.99 -12.35
C ARG A 198 -6.05 18.14 -11.46
N GLY A 199 -5.28 19.22 -11.39
CA GLY A 199 -5.48 20.37 -10.50
C GLY A 199 -4.13 20.96 -10.10
N ARG A 200 -4.14 21.94 -9.20
CA ARG A 200 -2.94 22.52 -8.59
C ARG A 200 -3.18 22.75 -7.10
N ILE A 201 -2.12 22.62 -6.30
CA ILE A 201 -2.09 23.05 -4.90
C ILE A 201 -1.33 24.38 -4.90
N PRO A 202 -2.01 25.54 -4.81
CA PRO A 202 -1.33 26.83 -4.68
C PRO A 202 -0.58 26.88 -3.34
N GLU A 203 0.44 27.73 -3.24
CA GLU A 203 1.20 27.93 -2.00
C GLU A 203 0.30 28.29 -0.80
N SER A 204 -0.66 29.20 -1.02
CA SER A 204 -1.65 29.57 -0.01
C SER A 204 -2.58 28.42 0.40
N GLY A 205 -2.81 27.46 -0.49
CA GLY A 205 -3.56 26.24 -0.19
C GLY A 205 -2.71 25.19 0.52
N TYR A 206 -1.41 25.16 0.26
CA TYR A 206 -0.48 24.21 0.86
C TYR A 206 -0.24 24.48 2.35
N LEU A 207 0.02 25.72 2.72
CA LEU A 207 0.30 26.10 4.12
C LEU A 207 -0.90 25.79 5.02
N GLY A 208 -0.68 25.01 6.08
CA GLY A 208 -1.71 24.53 7.00
C GLY A 208 -2.56 23.37 6.47
N SER A 209 -2.30 22.86 5.27
CA SER A 209 -3.06 21.74 4.69
C SER A 209 -2.72 20.39 5.31
N ALA A 210 -3.56 19.39 5.04
CA ALA A 210 -3.23 18.00 5.35
C ALA A 210 -1.99 17.52 4.57
N PHE A 211 -1.76 18.06 3.37
CA PHE A 211 -0.64 17.66 2.53
C PHE A 211 0.70 18.19 3.05
N GLU A 212 0.74 19.43 3.54
CA GLU A 212 1.93 19.94 4.23
C GLU A 212 2.27 19.11 5.47
N ARG A 213 1.28 18.84 6.33
CA ARG A 213 1.47 18.00 7.51
C ARG A 213 1.95 16.60 7.17
N TRP A 214 1.42 16.01 6.09
CA TRP A 214 1.87 14.72 5.59
C TRP A 214 3.32 14.78 5.10
N ASN A 215 3.69 15.78 4.29
CA ASN A 215 5.08 15.95 3.82
C ASN A 215 6.06 16.13 4.98
N LEU A 216 5.70 16.93 5.99
CA LEU A 216 6.51 17.10 7.19
C LEU A 216 6.67 15.77 7.94
N ALA A 217 5.58 15.01 8.10
CA ALA A 217 5.61 13.69 8.74
C ALA A 217 6.48 12.69 7.95
N VAL A 218 6.42 12.70 6.61
CA VAL A 218 7.26 11.87 5.74
C VAL A 218 8.74 12.22 5.92
N ALA A 219 9.09 13.51 5.90
CA ALA A 219 10.47 13.96 6.10
C ALA A 219 11.02 13.48 7.45
N GLN A 220 10.28 13.72 8.53
CA GLN A 220 10.65 13.28 9.88
C GLN A 220 10.74 11.75 10.00
N HIS A 221 9.80 11.02 9.38
CA HIS A 221 9.81 9.56 9.39
C HIS A 221 11.03 9.01 8.65
N ARG A 222 11.36 9.58 7.48
CA ARG A 222 12.53 9.21 6.68
C ARG A 222 13.83 9.49 7.42
N GLU A 223 13.97 10.65 8.04
CA GLU A 223 15.14 11.00 8.85
C GLU A 223 15.35 10.02 10.01
N TYR A 224 14.27 9.65 10.70
CA TYR A 224 14.32 8.65 11.75
C TYR A 224 14.75 7.27 11.23
N CYS A 225 14.22 6.82 10.10
CA CYS A 225 14.64 5.57 9.48
C CYS A 225 16.13 5.60 9.13
N TYR A 226 16.61 6.68 8.51
CA TYR A 226 18.04 6.83 8.18
C TYR A 226 18.95 6.88 9.41
N SER A 227 18.53 7.49 10.51
CA SER A 227 19.32 7.47 11.73
C SER A 227 19.40 6.06 12.32
N LEU A 228 18.31 5.30 12.30
CA LEU A 228 18.27 3.91 12.74
C LEU A 228 19.13 2.99 11.87
N PHE A 229 19.10 3.18 10.54
CA PHE A 229 19.96 2.43 9.62
C PHE A 229 21.45 2.70 9.91
N ARG A 230 21.83 3.98 10.03
CA ARG A 230 23.20 4.39 10.36
C ARG A 230 23.70 3.81 11.67
N GLN A 231 22.88 3.83 12.73
CA GLN A 231 23.23 3.24 14.03
C GLN A 231 23.51 1.74 13.95
N ARG A 232 23.00 1.06 12.92
CA ARG A 232 23.17 -0.39 12.71
C ARG A 232 24.20 -0.73 11.63
N GLY A 233 24.97 0.25 11.17
CA GLY A 233 25.97 0.05 10.12
C GLY A 233 25.36 -0.33 8.77
N LYS A 234 24.10 0.03 8.53
CA LYS A 234 23.44 -0.12 7.23
C LYS A 234 23.38 1.27 6.58
N THR A 235 24.01 1.44 5.43
CA THR A 235 23.96 2.66 4.61
C THR A 235 22.78 2.63 3.69
#